data_AF-A0A1W9MXR0-F1
#
_entry.id   AF-A0A1W9MXR0-F1
#
_cell.length_a   1.000
_cell.length_b   1.000
_cell.length_c   1.000
_cell.angle_alpha   90.00
_cell.angle_beta   90.00
_cell.angle_gamma   90.00
#
_symmetry.space_group_name_H-M   'P 1'
#
loop_
_entity.id
_entity.type
_entity.pdbx_description
1 polymer ?
#
loop_
_entity_poly.entity_id
_entity_poly.type
_entity_poly.pdbx_seq_one_letter_code
_entity_poly.pdbx_strand_id
1 'polypeptide(L)'
;MRSEKFSGLRRQIWMYFLPALCVILAAGAYLIYNAENDHLQYQSAAGMFFAVVSLLAIPFLFIRNIIEPLEEVLSAACKITEGYLKETVPIRNKDEIGKIGEQINALSVNLQEILLHVWNHSRDSADILKRISNGDIPSDMAHDIAAVRHSMEEMQSMVKTFEYYDIRMDEDRLMAEEAPNRTLPPAPPLKGEGSSPHALSGKGDGGLGRREKEKIS
;
A
#
# COMPACT_ATOMS: atom_id res chain seq x y z
N MET A 1 12.38 10.41 -23.25
CA MET A 1 12.79 9.09 -23.80
C MET A 1 12.11 7.87 -23.17
N ARG A 2 11.54 7.92 -21.95
CA ARG A 2 10.98 6.70 -21.29
C ARG A 2 9.52 6.38 -21.63
N SER A 3 8.70 7.36 -22.02
CA SER A 3 7.31 7.13 -22.47
C SER A 3 7.20 6.40 -23.82
N GLU A 4 8.26 6.38 -24.65
CA GLU A 4 8.23 5.71 -25.96
C GLU A 4 8.40 4.19 -25.88
N LYS A 5 9.13 3.67 -24.87
CA LYS A 5 9.31 2.21 -24.74
C LYS A 5 8.03 1.49 -24.32
N PHE A 6 7.17 2.14 -23.54
CA PHE A 6 5.96 1.52 -22.97
C PHE A 6 4.70 1.75 -23.80
N SER A 7 4.61 2.87 -24.55
CA SER A 7 3.69 2.94 -25.70
C SER A 7 4.02 1.83 -26.71
N GLY A 8 5.30 1.49 -26.83
CA GLY A 8 5.80 0.29 -27.50
C GLY A 8 5.17 -1.00 -26.95
N LEU A 9 5.14 -1.21 -25.63
CA LEU A 9 4.55 -2.41 -25.02
C LEU A 9 3.04 -2.52 -25.28
N ARG A 10 2.27 -1.44 -25.07
CA ARG A 10 0.83 -1.42 -25.40
C ARG A 10 0.61 -1.69 -26.89
N ARG A 11 1.40 -1.04 -27.76
CA ARG A 11 1.36 -1.23 -29.21
C ARG A 11 1.77 -2.64 -29.62
N GLN A 12 2.74 -3.25 -28.94
CA GLN A 12 3.24 -4.58 -29.19
C GLN A 12 2.20 -5.64 -28.81
N ILE A 13 1.50 -5.44 -27.68
CA ILE A 13 0.32 -6.25 -27.32
C ILE A 13 -0.71 -6.15 -28.45
N TRP A 14 -1.18 -4.95 -28.82
CA TRP A 14 -2.16 -4.78 -29.90
C TRP A 14 -1.68 -5.35 -31.25
N MET A 15 -0.39 -5.29 -31.55
CA MET A 15 0.21 -5.84 -32.76
C MET A 15 0.08 -7.36 -32.85
N TYR A 16 0.09 -8.09 -31.73
CA TYR A 16 -0.14 -9.54 -31.71
C TYR A 16 -1.63 -9.91 -31.64
N PHE A 17 -2.45 -9.12 -30.95
CA PHE A 17 -3.89 -9.40 -30.80
C PHE A 17 -4.69 -9.10 -32.07
N LEU A 18 -4.27 -8.14 -32.89
CA LEU A 18 -4.95 -7.79 -34.15
C LEU A 18 -4.96 -8.95 -35.19
N PRO A 19 -3.83 -9.61 -35.52
CA PRO A 19 -3.86 -10.77 -36.42
C PRO A 19 -4.60 -11.97 -35.81
N ALA A 20 -4.49 -12.19 -34.49
CA ALA A 20 -5.24 -13.24 -33.80
C ALA A 20 -6.76 -13.02 -33.91
N LEU A 21 -7.22 -11.76 -33.80
CA LEU A 21 -8.61 -11.39 -34.03
C LEU A 21 -9.05 -11.72 -35.45
N CYS A 22 -8.24 -11.39 -36.46
CA CYS A 22 -8.54 -11.74 -37.85
C CYS A 22 -8.68 -13.25 -38.06
N VAL A 23 -7.80 -14.06 -37.45
CA VAL A 23 -7.87 -15.52 -37.54
C VAL A 23 -9.14 -16.06 -36.88
N ILE A 24 -9.48 -15.57 -35.69
CA ILE A 24 -10.71 -15.97 -34.98
C ILE A 24 -11.95 -15.57 -35.77
N LEU A 25 -11.96 -14.37 -36.36
CA LEU A 25 -13.06 -13.91 -37.21
C LEU A 25 -13.21 -14.78 -38.46
N ALA A 26 -12.12 -15.08 -39.16
CA ALA A 26 -12.14 -15.91 -40.36
C ALA A 26 -12.56 -17.36 -40.06
N ALA A 27 -12.00 -17.97 -39.01
CA ALA A 27 -12.36 -19.33 -38.60
C ALA A 27 -13.82 -19.41 -38.14
N GLY A 28 -14.28 -18.45 -37.34
CA GLY A 28 -15.68 -18.39 -36.90
C GLY A 28 -16.65 -18.23 -38.07
N ALA A 29 -16.36 -17.33 -39.03
CA ALA A 29 -17.16 -17.17 -40.24
C ALA A 29 -17.21 -18.44 -41.09
N TYR A 30 -16.08 -19.15 -41.24
CA TYR A 30 -16.02 -20.42 -41.96
C TYR A 30 -16.87 -21.51 -41.30
N LEU A 31 -16.85 -21.61 -39.96
CA LEU A 31 -17.67 -22.57 -39.22
C LEU A 31 -19.17 -22.25 -39.35
N ILE A 32 -19.55 -20.97 -39.30
CA ILE A 32 -20.94 -20.52 -39.46
C ILE A 32 -21.44 -20.79 -40.88
N TYR A 33 -20.61 -20.57 -41.90
CA TYR A 33 -20.98 -20.80 -43.31
C TYR A 33 -21.22 -22.28 -43.63
N ASN A 34 -20.43 -23.18 -43.04
CA ASN A 34 -20.55 -24.62 -43.26
C ASN A 34 -21.55 -25.30 -42.30
N ALA A 35 -22.24 -24.54 -41.45
CA ALA A 35 -23.23 -25.09 -40.53
C ALA A 35 -24.53 -25.42 -41.29
N GLU A 36 -24.74 -26.72 -41.57
CA GLU A 36 -25.95 -27.22 -42.24
C GLU A 36 -27.20 -27.16 -41.33
N ASN A 37 -27.01 -27.19 -40.01
CA ASN A 37 -28.09 -27.23 -39.02
C ASN A 37 -28.25 -25.87 -38.31
N ASP A 38 -29.48 -25.34 -38.29
CA ASP A 38 -29.82 -24.07 -37.63
C ASP A 38 -29.36 -24.03 -36.16
N HIS A 39 -29.54 -25.11 -35.40
CA HIS A 39 -29.10 -25.18 -34.00
C HIS A 39 -27.57 -25.10 -33.83
N LEU A 40 -26.79 -25.66 -34.76
CA LEU A 40 -25.31 -25.58 -34.75
C LEU A 40 -24.84 -24.16 -35.12
N GLN A 41 -25.58 -23.47 -36.00
CA GLN A 41 -25.28 -22.10 -36.40
C GLN A 41 -25.35 -21.13 -35.20
N TYR A 42 -26.40 -21.23 -34.37
CA TYR A 42 -26.52 -20.37 -33.18
C TYR A 42 -25.46 -20.67 -32.11
N GLN A 43 -25.12 -21.95 -31.88
CA GLN A 43 -24.09 -22.32 -30.89
C GLN A 43 -22.69 -21.84 -31.30
N SER A 44 -22.33 -21.97 -32.58
CA SER A 44 -21.05 -21.48 -33.11
C SER A 44 -20.96 -19.95 -33.09
N ALA A 45 -22.03 -19.24 -33.44
CA ALA A 45 -22.09 -17.79 -33.35
C ALA A 45 -21.93 -17.28 -31.90
N ALA A 46 -22.58 -17.92 -30.93
CA ALA A 46 -22.41 -17.59 -29.51
C ALA A 46 -20.97 -17.82 -29.04
N GLY A 47 -20.35 -18.95 -29.41
CA GLY A 47 -18.95 -19.24 -29.09
C GLY A 47 -17.98 -18.21 -29.68
N MET A 48 -18.22 -17.78 -30.93
CA MET A 48 -17.45 -16.75 -31.60
C MET A 48 -17.54 -15.40 -30.89
N PHE A 49 -18.75 -15.02 -30.45
CA PHE A 49 -18.94 -13.80 -29.67
C PHE A 49 -18.11 -13.82 -28.38
N PHE A 50 -18.18 -14.90 -27.60
CA PHE A 50 -17.37 -15.03 -26.38
C PHE A 50 -15.87 -15.06 -26.65
N ALA A 51 -15.44 -15.69 -27.75
CA ALA A 51 -14.03 -15.71 -28.16
C ALA A 51 -13.52 -14.30 -28.48
N VAL A 52 -14.29 -13.50 -29.23
CA VAL A 52 -13.91 -12.12 -29.56
C VAL A 52 -13.91 -11.23 -28.32
N VAL A 53 -14.93 -11.35 -27.46
CA VAL A 53 -15.02 -10.57 -26.22
C VAL A 53 -13.86 -10.90 -25.29
N SER A 54 -13.55 -12.18 -25.06
CA SER A 54 -12.44 -12.58 -24.21
C SER A 54 -11.09 -12.14 -24.76
N LEU A 55 -10.88 -12.25 -26.08
CA LEU A 55 -9.66 -11.80 -26.75
C LEU A 55 -9.38 -10.31 -26.55
N LEU A 56 -10.42 -9.46 -26.49
CA LEU A 56 -10.28 -8.02 -26.26
C LEU A 56 -10.24 -7.67 -24.76
N ALA A 57 -11.06 -8.35 -23.94
CA ALA A 57 -11.21 -8.04 -22.52
C ALA A 57 -9.96 -8.40 -21.70
N ILE A 58 -9.35 -9.57 -21.96
CA ILE A 58 -8.17 -10.03 -21.22
C ILE A 58 -7.01 -9.03 -21.31
N PRO A 59 -6.47 -8.67 -22.49
CA PRO A 59 -5.35 -7.74 -22.58
C PRO A 59 -5.70 -6.35 -22.01
N PHE A 60 -6.96 -5.90 -22.17
CA PHE A 60 -7.41 -4.65 -21.57
C PHE A 60 -7.33 -4.68 -20.03
N LEU A 61 -7.79 -5.76 -19.39
CA LEU A 61 -7.70 -5.94 -17.95
C LEU A 61 -6.25 -6.06 -17.48
N PHE A 62 -5.40 -6.77 -18.20
CA PHE A 62 -3.96 -6.89 -17.89
C PHE A 62 -3.26 -5.52 -17.93
N ILE A 63 -3.52 -4.71 -18.95
CA ILE A 63 -2.93 -3.38 -19.06
C ILE A 63 -3.34 -2.52 -17.85
N ARG A 64 -4.63 -2.48 -17.54
CA ARG A 64 -5.18 -1.63 -16.47
C ARG A 64 -4.81 -2.08 -15.07
N ASN A 65 -4.72 -3.38 -14.82
CA ASN A 65 -4.54 -3.92 -13.47
C ASN A 65 -3.10 -4.29 -13.14
N ILE A 66 -2.23 -4.49 -14.13
CA ILE A 66 -0.84 -4.92 -13.93
C ILE A 66 0.13 -3.90 -14.51
N ILE A 67 0.02 -3.60 -15.80
CA ILE A 67 1.03 -2.79 -16.50
C ILE A 67 1.00 -1.33 -15.99
N GLU A 68 -0.18 -0.70 -15.93
CA GLU A 68 -0.32 0.68 -15.46
C GLU A 68 0.15 0.87 -14.00
N PRO A 69 -0.28 0.05 -13.01
CA PRO A 69 0.24 0.18 -11.65
C PRO A 69 1.75 -0.08 -11.53
N LEU A 70 2.30 -1.02 -12.32
CA LEU A 70 3.74 -1.30 -12.32
C LEU A 70 4.55 -0.12 -12.86
N GLU A 71 4.01 0.59 -13.86
CA GLU A 71 4.63 1.82 -14.39
C GLU A 71 4.62 2.95 -13.36
N GLU A 72 3.52 3.12 -12.63
CA GLU A 72 3.43 4.10 -11.54
C GLU A 72 4.49 3.82 -10.46
N VAL A 73 4.63 2.56 -10.04
CA VAL A 73 5.65 2.11 -9.07
C VAL A 73 7.07 2.41 -9.58
N LEU A 74 7.38 2.00 -10.82
CA LEU A 74 8.70 2.17 -11.41
C LEU A 74 9.07 3.65 -11.57
N SER A 75 8.09 4.47 -11.97
CA SER A 75 8.29 5.92 -12.12
C SER A 75 8.60 6.58 -10.78
N ALA A 76 7.82 6.29 -9.74
CA ALA A 76 8.05 6.83 -8.41
C ALA A 76 9.40 6.36 -7.83
N ALA A 77 9.73 5.08 -7.98
CA ALA A 77 11.03 4.55 -7.55
C ALA A 77 12.20 5.28 -8.21
N CYS A 78 12.12 5.57 -9.51
CA CYS A 78 13.15 6.34 -10.22
C CYS A 78 13.31 7.76 -9.66
N LYS A 79 12.19 8.45 -9.42
CA LYS A 79 12.21 9.79 -8.82
C LYS A 79 12.82 9.78 -7.41
N ILE A 80 12.47 8.79 -6.59
CA ILE A 80 13.06 8.60 -5.25
C ILE A 80 14.58 8.44 -5.35
N THR A 81 15.07 7.62 -6.31
CA THR A 81 16.52 7.45 -6.51
C THR A 81 17.23 8.71 -7.05
N GLU A 82 16.49 9.64 -7.65
CA GLU A 82 16.99 10.94 -8.10
C GLU A 82 16.96 12.02 -7.00
N GLY A 83 16.47 11.68 -5.80
CA GLY A 83 16.42 12.58 -4.64
C GLY A 83 15.07 13.24 -4.38
N TYR A 84 14.04 12.91 -5.19
CA TYR A 84 12.67 13.38 -5.01
C TYR A 84 11.93 12.48 -4.00
N LEU A 85 12.26 12.60 -2.72
CA LEU A 85 11.73 11.71 -1.68
C LEU A 85 10.26 11.99 -1.32
N LYS A 86 9.73 13.17 -1.67
CA LYS A 86 8.31 13.53 -1.53
C LYS A 86 7.36 12.70 -2.40
N GLU A 87 7.85 11.98 -3.39
CA GLU A 87 7.01 11.19 -4.29
C GLU A 87 6.48 9.91 -3.60
N THR A 88 5.20 9.61 -3.81
CA THR A 88 4.55 8.38 -3.33
C THR A 88 4.12 7.49 -4.49
N VAL A 89 4.27 6.19 -4.33
CA VAL A 89 3.55 5.19 -5.14
C VAL A 89 2.08 5.15 -4.70
N PRO A 90 1.11 5.39 -5.60
CA PRO A 90 -0.31 5.23 -5.30
C PRO A 90 -0.67 3.74 -5.15
N ILE A 91 -1.28 3.37 -4.02
CA ILE A 91 -1.67 1.98 -3.75
C ILE A 91 -3.13 1.76 -4.18
N ARG A 92 -3.33 1.17 -5.36
CA ARG A 92 -4.66 0.96 -5.96
C ARG A 92 -5.22 -0.44 -5.68
N ASN A 93 -4.35 -1.43 -5.60
CA ASN A 93 -4.69 -2.84 -5.40
C ASN A 93 -4.01 -3.35 -4.13
N LYS A 94 -4.58 -4.41 -3.52
CA LYS A 94 -4.01 -5.09 -2.34
C LYS A 94 -3.19 -6.34 -2.71
N ASP A 95 -2.71 -6.39 -3.95
CA ASP A 95 -1.94 -7.48 -4.52
C ASP A 95 -0.43 -7.29 -4.28
N GLU A 96 0.39 -8.13 -4.89
CA GLU A 96 1.86 -8.06 -4.81
C GLU A 96 2.41 -6.73 -5.34
N ILE A 97 1.78 -6.12 -6.35
CA ILE A 97 2.20 -4.83 -6.91
C ILE A 97 1.92 -3.72 -5.91
N GLY A 98 0.75 -3.74 -5.27
CA GLY A 98 0.42 -2.85 -4.17
C GLY A 98 1.42 -2.96 -3.01
N LYS A 99 1.77 -4.18 -2.60
CA LYS A 99 2.79 -4.41 -1.56
C LYS A 99 4.15 -3.86 -1.95
N ILE A 100 4.59 -4.01 -3.19
CA ILE A 100 5.84 -3.41 -3.66
C ILE A 100 5.77 -1.88 -3.54
N GLY A 101 4.66 -1.27 -3.95
CA GLY A 101 4.43 0.16 -3.77
C GLY A 101 4.53 0.61 -2.31
N GLU A 102 3.93 -0.14 -1.38
CA GLU A 102 4.04 0.12 0.06
C GLU A 102 5.49 0.06 0.56
N GLN A 103 6.26 -0.93 0.11
CA GLN A 103 7.67 -1.06 0.47
C GLN A 103 8.52 0.09 -0.08
N ILE A 104 8.25 0.56 -1.30
CA ILE A 104 8.93 1.73 -1.89
C ILE A 104 8.60 3.01 -1.11
N ASN A 105 7.33 3.19 -0.71
CA ASN A 105 6.93 4.31 0.13
C ASN A 105 7.64 4.28 1.49
N ALA A 106 7.66 3.11 2.15
CA ALA A 106 8.35 2.93 3.42
C ALA A 106 9.86 3.19 3.29
N LEU A 107 10.48 2.76 2.19
CA LEU A 107 11.87 3.06 1.89
C LEU A 107 12.12 4.57 1.78
N SER A 108 11.25 5.30 1.06
CA SER A 108 11.37 6.75 0.94
C SER A 108 11.28 7.45 2.31
N VAL A 109 10.35 7.02 3.15
CA VAL A 109 10.21 7.55 4.53
C VAL A 109 11.46 7.27 5.35
N ASN A 110 11.99 6.04 5.32
CA ASN A 110 13.20 5.68 6.05
C ASN A 110 14.42 6.49 5.57
N LEU A 111 14.55 6.74 4.27
CA LEU A 111 15.62 7.59 3.74
C LEU A 111 15.51 9.02 4.26
N GLN A 112 14.30 9.58 4.30
CA GLN A 112 14.07 10.91 4.86
C GLN A 112 14.41 10.98 6.34
N GLU A 113 14.05 9.96 7.13
CA GLU A 113 14.37 9.89 8.56
C GLU A 113 15.89 9.84 8.79
N ILE A 114 16.60 8.99 8.03
CA ILE A 114 18.06 8.91 8.11
C ILE A 114 18.70 10.25 7.78
N LEU A 115 18.25 10.91 6.70
CA LEU A 115 18.80 12.20 6.30
C LEU A 115 18.52 13.30 7.33
N LEU A 116 17.34 13.29 7.95
CA LEU A 116 17.01 14.20 9.05
C LEU A 116 17.90 13.97 10.27
N HIS A 117 18.17 12.71 10.63
CA HIS A 117 19.09 12.38 11.72
C HIS A 117 20.50 12.89 11.42
N VAL A 118 20.97 12.72 10.20
CA VAL A 118 22.28 13.24 9.75
C VAL A 118 22.30 14.77 9.84
N TRP A 119 21.25 15.45 9.38
CA TRP A 119 21.11 16.90 9.46
C TRP A 119 21.19 17.41 10.92
N ASN A 120 20.38 16.84 11.80
CA ASN A 120 20.33 17.22 13.22
C ASN A 120 21.69 16.97 13.90
N HIS A 121 22.28 15.79 13.69
CA HIS A 121 23.56 15.45 14.30
C HIS A 121 24.70 16.34 13.80
N SER A 122 24.69 16.68 12.51
CA SER A 122 25.66 17.61 11.92
C SER A 122 25.51 19.02 12.50
N ARG A 123 24.28 19.49 12.70
CA ARG A 123 23.97 20.78 13.33
C ARG A 123 24.47 20.83 14.77
N ASP A 124 24.11 19.83 15.57
CA ASP A 124 24.53 19.74 16.98
C ASP A 124 26.05 19.69 17.10
N SER A 125 26.71 18.92 16.24
CA SER A 125 28.17 18.82 16.19
C SER A 125 28.82 20.16 15.85
N ALA A 126 28.28 20.89 14.86
CA ALA A 126 28.78 22.21 14.48
C ALA A 126 28.62 23.23 15.63
N ASP A 127 27.50 23.19 16.36
CA ASP A 127 27.25 24.07 17.51
C ASP A 127 28.18 23.74 18.70
N ILE A 128 28.44 22.46 18.97
CA ILE A 128 29.44 22.05 19.98
C ILE A 128 30.82 22.57 19.59
N LEU A 129 31.22 22.41 18.33
CA LEU A 129 32.53 22.84 17.85
C LEU A 129 32.69 24.37 17.93
N LYS A 130 31.63 25.12 17.62
CA LYS A 130 31.59 26.58 17.79
C LYS A 130 31.81 26.99 19.25
N ARG A 131 31.22 26.26 20.21
CA ARG A 131 31.43 26.50 21.64
C ARG A 131 32.85 26.19 22.08
N ILE A 132 33.44 25.11 21.56
CA ILE A 132 34.84 24.75 21.83
C ILE A 132 35.76 25.84 21.27
N SER A 133 35.53 26.30 20.04
CA SER A 133 36.32 27.35 19.36
C SER A 133 36.34 28.70 20.06
N ASN A 134 35.36 28.98 20.91
CA ASN A 134 35.31 30.22 21.69
C ASN A 134 36.17 30.15 22.97
N GLY A 135 36.74 28.99 23.31
CA GLY A 135 37.70 28.82 24.40
C GLY A 135 39.16 28.98 23.96
N ASP A 136 40.10 28.80 24.89
CA ASP A 136 41.54 28.76 24.58
C ASP A 136 41.87 27.43 23.89
N ILE A 137 41.84 27.42 22.55
CA ILE A 137 42.25 26.27 21.75
C ILE A 137 43.71 26.43 21.34
N PRO A 138 44.55 25.39 21.53
CA PRO A 138 45.86 25.31 20.92
C PRO A 138 45.83 25.57 19.39
N SER A 139 46.75 26.39 18.88
CA SER A 139 46.74 26.84 17.46
C SER A 139 46.77 25.69 16.45
N ASP A 140 47.32 24.54 16.85
CA ASP A 140 47.37 23.28 16.11
C ASP A 140 46.00 22.61 15.99
N MET A 141 45.17 22.63 17.04
CA MET A 141 43.80 22.08 17.00
C MET A 141 42.79 23.02 16.31
N ALA A 142 43.08 24.32 16.24
CA ALA A 142 42.21 25.30 15.60
C ALA A 142 41.98 24.99 14.11
N HIS A 143 43.01 24.47 13.41
CA HIS A 143 42.88 24.09 12.01
C HIS A 143 41.95 22.87 11.83
N ASP A 144 42.13 21.83 12.66
CA ASP A 144 41.31 20.61 12.61
C ASP A 144 39.84 20.89 12.92
N ILE A 145 39.58 21.76 13.90
CA ILE A 145 38.23 22.19 14.25
C ILE A 145 37.57 22.95 13.11
N ALA A 146 38.30 23.85 12.44
CA ALA A 146 37.77 24.55 11.27
C ALA A 146 37.45 23.56 10.13
N ALA A 147 38.29 22.55 9.91
CA ALA A 147 38.08 21.52 8.90
C ALA A 147 36.84 20.65 9.19
N VAL A 148 36.67 20.19 10.43
CA VAL A 148 35.49 19.40 10.84
C VAL A 148 34.21 20.23 10.71
N ARG A 149 34.25 21.51 11.12
CA ARG A 149 33.10 22.42 10.95
C ARG A 149 32.70 22.55 9.48
N HIS A 150 33.67 22.76 8.60
CA HIS A 150 33.42 22.85 7.15
C HIS A 150 32.76 21.58 6.61
N SER A 151 33.25 20.40 7.01
CA SER A 151 32.65 19.13 6.60
C SER A 151 31.20 18.96 7.09
N MET A 152 30.88 19.45 8.29
CA MET A 152 29.49 19.47 8.79
C MET A 152 28.60 20.40 7.97
N GLU A 153 29.09 21.58 7.59
CA GLU A 153 28.36 22.52 6.72
C GLU A 153 28.12 21.93 5.32
N GLU A 154 29.09 21.20 4.76
CA GLU A 154 28.93 20.47 3.50
C GLU A 154 27.89 19.36 3.59
N MET A 155 27.93 18.55 4.65
CA MET A 155 26.96 17.48 4.89
C MET A 155 25.54 18.03 4.99
N GLN A 156 25.38 19.15 5.71
CA GLN A 156 24.13 19.90 5.75
C GLN A 156 23.67 20.34 4.35
N SER A 157 24.56 20.96 3.57
CA SER A 157 24.23 21.40 2.21
C SER A 157 23.81 20.24 1.31
N MET A 158 24.47 19.09 1.42
CA MET A 158 24.10 17.88 0.67
C MET A 158 22.69 17.41 1.05
N VAL A 159 22.39 17.33 2.34
CA VAL A 159 21.08 16.87 2.84
C VAL A 159 19.94 17.78 2.38
N LYS A 160 20.16 19.10 2.25
CA LYS A 160 19.18 20.07 1.71
C LYS A 160 18.84 19.86 0.23
N THR A 161 19.68 19.15 -0.52
CA THR A 161 19.47 18.95 -1.96
C THR A 161 18.34 17.94 -2.24
N PHE A 162 17.95 17.14 -1.24
CA PHE A 162 16.84 16.20 -1.34
C PHE A 162 15.49 16.91 -1.13
N GLU A 163 14.47 16.53 -1.91
CA GLU A 163 13.10 17.06 -1.74
C GLU A 163 12.30 16.19 -0.77
N TYR A 164 12.07 16.71 0.45
CA TYR A 164 11.33 16.01 1.52
C TYR A 164 9.81 16.21 1.41
N TYR A 165 9.05 15.36 2.11
CA TYR A 165 7.70 15.76 2.51
C TYR A 165 7.76 17.07 3.30
N ASP A 166 6.70 17.87 3.22
CA ASP A 166 6.51 19.02 4.12
C ASP A 166 6.18 18.45 5.51
N ILE A 167 7.18 17.88 6.18
CA ILE A 167 7.07 17.56 7.59
C ILE A 167 7.26 18.90 8.28
N ARG A 168 6.14 19.56 8.56
CA ARG A 168 6.09 20.58 9.61
C ARG A 168 6.50 19.88 10.90
N MET A 169 7.79 19.94 11.19
CA MET A 169 8.33 19.67 12.50
C MET A 169 7.89 20.84 13.38
N ASP A 170 6.63 20.82 13.82
CA ASP A 170 6.23 21.62 14.97
C ASP A 170 6.98 21.00 16.17
N GLU A 171 8.13 21.58 16.51
CA GLU A 171 8.94 21.24 17.70
C GLU A 171 8.11 21.27 19.00
N ASP A 172 6.91 21.84 18.98
CA ASP A 172 6.02 21.99 20.13
C ASP A 172 5.14 20.77 20.45
N ARG A 173 5.06 19.73 19.61
CA ARG A 173 4.08 18.64 19.82
C ARG A 173 4.58 17.41 20.60
N LEU A 174 5.77 17.46 21.19
CA LEU A 174 6.26 16.39 22.07
C LEU A 174 6.04 16.64 23.57
N MET A 175 5.43 17.77 23.94
CA MET A 175 5.03 18.06 25.32
C MET A 175 3.59 18.56 25.31
N ALA A 176 2.66 17.77 25.83
CA ALA A 176 1.22 18.03 25.95
C ALA A 176 0.35 17.76 24.71
N GLU A 177 0.09 16.47 24.45
CA GLU A 177 -1.28 16.07 24.13
C GLU A 177 -1.77 15.12 25.23
N GLU A 178 -2.17 15.73 26.34
CA GLU A 178 -3.05 15.08 27.31
C GLU A 178 -4.28 14.60 26.51
N ALA A 179 -4.51 13.29 26.56
CA ALA A 179 -5.49 12.60 25.74
C ALA A 179 -6.82 13.37 25.71
N PRO A 180 -7.39 13.67 24.53
CA PRO A 180 -8.68 14.32 24.46
C PRO A 180 -9.67 13.39 25.15
N ASN A 181 -10.27 13.91 26.23
CA ASN A 181 -11.32 13.29 27.04
C ASN A 181 -12.15 12.32 26.21
N ARG A 182 -11.76 11.04 26.24
CA ARG A 182 -12.59 9.97 25.70
C ARG A 182 -13.75 9.85 26.68
N THR A 183 -14.81 10.58 26.41
CA THR A 183 -16.14 10.12 26.81
C THR A 183 -16.31 8.76 26.15
N LEU A 184 -15.98 7.71 26.91
CA LEU A 184 -16.33 6.35 26.57
C LEU A 184 -17.83 6.35 26.27
N PRO A 185 -18.29 5.80 25.13
CA PRO A 185 -19.71 5.53 24.96
C PRO A 185 -20.19 4.71 26.17
N PRO A 186 -21.39 5.01 26.73
CA PRO A 186 -21.87 4.32 27.91
C PRO A 186 -21.83 2.81 27.68
N ALA A 187 -21.22 2.09 28.62
CA ALA A 187 -21.16 0.65 28.59
C ALA A 187 -22.58 0.08 28.43
N PRO A 188 -22.78 -0.96 27.61
CA PRO A 188 -24.07 -1.63 27.51
C PRO A 188 -24.49 -2.12 28.91
N PRO A 189 -25.79 -2.07 29.25
CA PRO A 189 -26.25 -2.31 30.61
C PRO A 189 -25.79 -3.69 31.08
N LEU A 190 -25.07 -3.70 32.21
CA LEU A 190 -24.77 -4.91 32.95
C LEU A 190 -26.10 -5.52 33.37
N LYS A 191 -26.37 -6.74 32.88
CA LYS A 191 -27.51 -7.54 33.30
C LYS A 191 -27.36 -7.79 34.80
N GLY A 192 -28.23 -7.15 35.58
CA GLY A 192 -28.10 -7.03 37.02
C GLY A 192 -27.95 -8.37 37.74
N GLU A 193 -26.90 -8.46 38.56
CA GLU A 193 -26.98 -9.17 39.83
C GLU A 193 -27.85 -8.33 40.78
N GLY A 194 -29.04 -8.86 41.10
CA GLY A 194 -29.81 -8.46 42.26
C GLY A 194 -29.61 -9.51 43.35
N SER A 195 -29.10 -9.09 44.50
CA SER A 195 -28.76 -9.94 45.64
C SER A 195 -29.97 -10.18 46.57
N SER A 196 -30.20 -11.46 46.90
CA SER A 196 -30.50 -12.00 48.27
C SER A 196 -31.89 -11.77 48.92
N PRO A 197 -32.28 -12.47 50.03
CA PRO A 197 -31.96 -13.83 50.53
C PRO A 197 -33.20 -14.61 51.10
N HIS A 198 -32.95 -15.80 51.68
CA HIS A 198 -33.79 -16.63 52.59
C HIS A 198 -34.86 -17.57 52.02
N ALA A 199 -34.63 -18.89 52.14
CA ALA A 199 -35.12 -19.73 53.25
C ALA A 199 -35.10 -21.23 52.89
N LEU A 200 -34.45 -22.02 53.75
CA LEU A 200 -34.66 -23.47 53.85
C LEU A 200 -36.11 -23.76 54.28
N SER A 201 -36.76 -24.74 53.64
CA SER A 201 -37.62 -25.72 54.34
C SER A 201 -37.99 -26.86 53.37
N GLY A 202 -38.00 -28.09 53.89
CA GLY A 202 -38.00 -29.33 53.11
C GLY A 202 -39.36 -29.84 52.63
N LYS A 203 -39.35 -31.15 52.29
CA LYS A 203 -40.48 -32.06 51.98
C LYS A 203 -40.93 -31.98 50.51
N GLY A 204 -41.06 -33.05 49.73
CA GLY A 204 -40.98 -34.50 49.89
C GLY A 204 -41.61 -35.13 48.63
N ASP A 205 -41.24 -36.38 48.32
CA ASP A 205 -41.90 -37.35 47.41
C ASP A 205 -42.05 -36.97 45.91
N GLY A 206 -41.91 -37.84 44.91
CA GLY A 206 -41.70 -39.29 44.81
C GLY A 206 -41.96 -39.75 43.35
N GLY A 207 -41.39 -40.91 42.97
CA GLY A 207 -41.86 -41.80 41.88
C GLY A 207 -41.50 -41.42 40.42
N LEU A 208 -40.66 -42.17 39.69
CA LEU A 208 -40.86 -43.48 39.02
C LEU A 208 -41.88 -43.50 37.85
N GLY A 209 -41.41 -43.97 36.68
CA GLY A 209 -42.22 -44.48 35.56
C GLY A 209 -41.93 -43.75 34.24
N ARG A 210 -41.05 -44.21 33.35
CA ARG A 210 -41.09 -45.40 32.46
C ARG A 210 -42.30 -45.40 31.50
N ARG A 211 -41.98 -45.63 30.22
CA ARG A 211 -42.83 -46.08 29.08
C ARG A 211 -43.63 -44.97 28.37
N GLU A 212 -43.98 -45.05 27.08
CA GLU A 212 -43.63 -45.85 25.89
C GLU A 212 -44.69 -45.40 24.84
N LYS A 213 -44.27 -45.14 23.59
CA LYS A 213 -45.14 -44.97 22.37
C LYS A 213 -46.06 -43.72 22.41
N GLU A 214 -46.47 -43.10 21.32
CA GLU A 214 -47.09 -43.57 20.07
C GLU A 214 -47.11 -42.35 19.13
N LYS A 215 -46.57 -42.41 17.90
CA LYS A 215 -47.28 -42.55 16.61
C LYS A 215 -48.50 -41.62 16.40
N ILE A 216 -48.66 -41.18 15.15
CA ILE A 216 -49.81 -40.52 14.49
C ILE A 216 -49.69 -38.97 14.53
N SER A 217 -49.74 -38.21 13.43
CA SER A 217 -50.08 -38.44 12.02
C SER A 217 -49.25 -37.52 11.11
#